data_AF-A0A9K3GNV5-F1
#
_entry.id   AF-A0A9K3GNV5-F1
#
_cell.length_a   1.000
_cell.length_b   1.000
_cell.length_c   1.000
_cell.angle_alpha   90.00
_cell.angle_beta   90.00
_cell.angle_gamma   90.00
#
_symmetry.space_group_name_H-M   'P 1'
#
loop_
_entity.id
_entity.type
_entity.pdbx_description
1 polymer ?
#
loop_
_entity_poly.entity_id
_entity_poly.type
_entity_poly.pdbx_seq_one_letter_code
_entity_poly.pdbx_strand_id
1 'polypeptide(L)'
;MGSVQAGAEAKYTTACCSCGCDIEPNPANMCLNCLSHRVNIAEEVDTEQTVLYCRNCGRYSAGLGKFQAVELESPQMLSILMKRIRGLNKLKVVDARFVWCEEHSRRIRLRLTVQKEVFSGALLQQSFEVVFVVTNQQCVDCQRSFTDHTWK
;
A
#
# COMPACT_ATOMS: atom_id res chain seq x y z
N MET A 1 7.03 48.20 20.18
CA MET A 1 7.74 47.02 20.74
C MET A 1 7.03 45.79 20.20
N GLY A 2 7.51 44.94 19.31
CA GLY A 2 8.71 44.84 18.51
C GLY A 2 8.45 43.57 17.68
N SER A 3 8.12 43.73 16.40
CA SER A 3 7.78 42.64 15.49
C SER A 3 9.01 41.81 15.20
N VAL A 4 9.03 40.57 15.66
CA VAL A 4 10.12 39.60 15.44
C VAL A 4 10.02 39.11 13.99
N GLN A 5 10.93 39.58 13.13
CA GLN A 5 11.10 39.04 11.78
C GLN A 5 11.82 37.69 11.86
N ALA A 6 11.18 36.63 11.38
CA ALA A 6 11.81 35.33 11.20
C ALA A 6 12.89 35.43 10.11
N GLY A 7 14.15 35.24 10.50
CA GLY A 7 15.28 35.21 9.57
C GLY A 7 15.15 34.06 8.58
N ALA A 8 15.19 34.37 7.29
CA ALA A 8 15.28 33.38 6.23
C ALA A 8 16.70 32.80 6.22
N GLU A 9 16.85 31.55 6.66
CA GLU A 9 18.10 30.78 6.48
C GLU A 9 18.41 30.65 4.98
N ALA A 10 19.61 31.09 4.58
CA ALA A 10 20.09 30.97 3.21
C ALA A 10 20.35 29.49 2.88
N LYS A 11 19.37 28.83 2.28
CA LYS A 11 19.51 27.47 1.74
C LYS A 11 20.40 27.50 0.50
N TYR A 12 21.54 26.82 0.55
CA TYR A 12 22.37 26.60 -0.64
C TYR A 12 21.63 25.66 -1.60
N THR A 13 21.52 26.08 -2.87
CA THR A 13 20.86 25.32 -3.94
C THR A 13 21.87 24.86 -4.98
N THR A 14 21.70 23.65 -5.51
CA THR A 14 22.47 23.08 -6.63
C THR A 14 21.52 22.78 -7.78
N ALA A 15 22.00 22.82 -9.02
CA ALA A 15 21.21 22.43 -10.19
C ALA A 15 21.08 20.90 -10.33
N CYS A 16 19.89 20.41 -10.64
CA CYS A 16 19.63 19.00 -10.96
C CYS A 16 20.39 18.57 -12.22
N CYS A 17 21.10 17.44 -12.17
CA CYS A 17 21.97 16.97 -13.27
C CYS A 17 21.23 16.57 -14.56
N SER A 18 19.90 16.38 -14.52
CA SER A 18 19.11 15.93 -15.67
C SER A 18 18.25 17.03 -16.30
N CYS A 19 17.77 18.00 -15.53
CA CYS A 19 16.85 19.04 -16.01
C CYS A 19 17.27 20.47 -15.65
N GLY A 20 18.33 20.65 -14.86
CA GLY A 20 18.88 21.96 -14.51
C GLY A 20 18.09 22.76 -13.48
N CYS A 21 16.99 22.25 -12.91
CA CYS A 21 16.24 22.98 -11.89
C CYS A 21 17.00 23.08 -10.57
N ASP A 22 16.79 24.16 -9.82
CA ASP A 22 17.38 24.36 -8.50
C ASP A 22 16.79 23.38 -7.48
N ILE A 23 17.67 22.67 -6.77
CA ILE A 23 17.33 21.68 -5.74
C ILE A 23 18.18 21.90 -4.49
N GLU A 24 17.67 21.45 -3.34
CA GLU A 24 18.52 21.23 -2.17
C GLU A 24 19.49 20.07 -2.47
N PRO A 25 20.78 20.18 -2.11
CA PRO A 25 21.76 19.13 -2.35
C PRO A 25 21.31 17.79 -1.78
N ASN A 26 21.29 16.77 -2.63
CA ASN A 26 20.97 15.39 -2.26
C ASN A 26 21.99 14.43 -2.88
N PRO A 27 22.16 13.21 -2.34
CA PRO A 27 23.19 12.28 -2.85
C PRO A 27 22.97 11.85 -4.31
N ALA A 28 21.74 11.99 -4.82
CA ALA A 28 21.41 11.68 -6.21
C ALA A 28 21.71 12.83 -7.20
N ASN A 29 21.98 14.05 -6.71
CA ASN A 29 22.02 15.30 -7.49
C ASN A 29 20.87 15.44 -8.51
N MET A 30 19.68 14.94 -8.14
CA MET A 30 18.48 14.91 -9.00
C MET A 30 17.28 15.47 -8.25
N CYS A 31 16.42 16.21 -8.96
CA CYS A 31 15.14 16.63 -8.41
C CYS A 31 14.17 15.45 -8.28
N LEU A 32 13.15 15.61 -7.43
CA LEU A 32 12.15 14.56 -7.16
C LEU A 32 11.46 14.06 -8.44
N ASN A 33 11.15 14.95 -9.40
CA ASN A 33 10.52 14.56 -10.65
C ASN A 33 11.45 13.67 -11.49
N CYS A 34 12.70 14.08 -11.71
CA CYS A 34 13.67 13.28 -12.44
C CYS A 34 13.96 11.94 -11.75
N LEU A 35 14.02 11.94 -10.41
CA LEU A 35 14.23 10.73 -9.63
C LEU A 35 13.04 9.76 -9.76
N SER A 36 11.80 10.26 -9.67
CA SER A 36 10.57 9.47 -9.82
C SER A 36 10.39 8.88 -11.22
N HIS A 37 10.89 9.55 -12.26
CA HIS A 37 10.86 9.04 -13.63
C HIS A 37 11.88 7.92 -13.87
N ARG A 38 13.01 7.93 -13.15
CA ARG A 38 14.05 6.90 -13.29
C ARG A 38 13.81 5.68 -12.42
N VAL A 39 13.19 5.86 -11.25
CA VAL A 39 12.98 4.80 -10.27
C VAL A 39 11.50 4.71 -9.92
N ASN A 40 10.88 3.63 -10.38
CA ASN A 40 9.49 3.32 -10.07
C ASN A 40 9.43 2.25 -8.97
N ILE A 41 8.98 2.63 -7.78
CA ILE A 41 8.88 1.72 -6.64
C ILE A 41 7.71 0.75 -6.82
N ALA A 42 6.67 1.15 -7.56
CA ALA A 42 5.47 0.34 -7.76
C ALA A 42 5.71 -0.94 -8.58
N GLU A 43 6.80 -1.03 -9.35
CA GLU A 43 7.14 -2.24 -10.12
C GLU A 43 7.53 -3.43 -9.23
N GLU A 44 7.95 -3.18 -7.99
CA GLU A 44 8.30 -4.25 -7.05
C GLU A 44 7.10 -4.82 -6.31
N VAL A 45 5.92 -4.22 -6.48
CA VAL A 45 4.70 -4.53 -5.72
C VAL A 45 3.59 -4.89 -6.69
N ASP A 46 2.93 -6.01 -6.43
CA ASP A 46 1.75 -6.39 -7.20
C ASP A 46 0.60 -5.41 -6.91
N THR A 47 0.17 -4.67 -7.94
CA THR A 47 -0.93 -3.70 -7.84
C THR A 47 -2.31 -4.35 -7.83
N GLU A 48 -2.42 -5.62 -8.26
CA GLU A 48 -3.66 -6.39 -8.22
C GLU A 48 -3.47 -7.70 -7.45
N GLN A 49 -4.36 -7.99 -6.50
CA GLN A 49 -4.36 -9.21 -5.71
C GLN A 49 -5.78 -9.73 -5.48
N THR A 50 -5.91 -11.03 -5.22
CA THR A 50 -7.22 -11.66 -4.95
C THR A 50 -7.41 -11.93 -3.46
N VAL A 51 -8.57 -11.54 -2.93
CA VAL A 51 -9.02 -11.83 -1.57
C VAL A 51 -10.22 -12.76 -1.62
N LEU A 52 -10.22 -13.77 -0.76
CA LEU A 52 -11.29 -14.76 -0.71
C LEU A 52 -12.34 -14.35 0.32
N TYR A 53 -13.61 -14.44 -0.06
CA TYR A 53 -14.77 -14.16 0.78
C TYR A 53 -15.72 -15.37 0.81
N CYS A 54 -16.13 -15.78 2.01
CA CYS A 54 -17.08 -16.87 2.18
C CYS A 54 -18.51 -16.34 2.29
N ARG A 55 -19.37 -16.69 1.33
CA ARG A 55 -20.79 -16.27 1.29
C ARG A 55 -21.62 -16.78 2.47
N ASN A 56 -21.33 -17.98 2.98
CA ASN A 56 -22.15 -18.62 4.02
C ASN A 56 -21.93 -18.03 5.42
N CYS A 57 -20.71 -17.59 5.73
CA CYS A 57 -20.36 -17.07 7.06
C CYS A 57 -19.93 -15.60 7.07
N GLY A 58 -19.86 -14.94 5.91
CA GLY A 58 -19.49 -13.53 5.80
C GLY A 58 -18.03 -13.22 6.17
N ARG A 59 -17.13 -14.22 6.11
CA ARG A 59 -15.73 -14.08 6.55
C ARG A 59 -14.78 -13.88 5.38
N TYR A 60 -13.73 -13.08 5.61
CA TYR A 60 -12.62 -12.87 4.68
C TYR A 60 -11.44 -13.77 5.02
N SER A 61 -10.67 -14.18 4.00
CA SER A 61 -9.49 -15.01 4.20
C SER A 61 -8.30 -14.20 4.73
N ALA A 62 -7.86 -14.52 5.94
CA ALA A 62 -6.70 -13.94 6.61
C ALA A 62 -5.36 -14.59 6.19
N GLY A 63 -5.38 -15.59 5.30
CA GLY A 63 -4.22 -16.38 4.87
C GLY A 63 -4.26 -17.84 5.33
N LEU A 64 -3.46 -18.73 4.73
CA LEU A 64 -3.32 -20.17 5.04
C LEU A 64 -4.63 -20.89 5.45
N GLY A 65 -5.72 -20.64 4.74
CA GLY A 65 -7.03 -21.26 5.00
C GLY A 65 -7.81 -20.75 6.21
N LYS A 66 -7.28 -19.75 6.95
CA LYS A 66 -8.00 -19.08 8.04
C LYS A 66 -8.95 -18.04 7.49
N PHE A 67 -10.16 -18.00 8.04
CA PHE A 67 -11.20 -17.04 7.72
C PHE A 67 -11.58 -16.27 8.98
N GLN A 68 -11.64 -14.94 8.87
CA GLN A 68 -11.98 -14.05 9.97
C GLN A 68 -13.17 -13.17 9.57
N ALA A 69 -14.10 -12.99 10.50
CA ALA A 69 -15.18 -12.01 10.33
C ALA A 69 -14.58 -10.61 10.52
N VAL A 70 -14.72 -9.78 9.49
CA VAL A 70 -14.11 -8.45 9.44
C VAL A 70 -15.04 -7.54 8.68
N GLU A 71 -15.25 -6.33 9.19
CA GLU A 71 -16.03 -5.29 8.53
C GLU A 71 -15.24 -4.65 7.38
N LEU A 72 -15.97 -4.23 6.34
CA LEU A 72 -15.39 -3.44 5.24
C LEU A 72 -14.78 -2.14 5.79
N GLU A 73 -13.66 -1.72 5.21
CA GLU A 73 -12.95 -0.49 5.59
C GLU A 73 -12.48 -0.42 7.06
N SER A 74 -12.44 -1.56 7.76
CA SER A 74 -11.94 -1.62 9.13
C SER A 74 -10.40 -1.71 9.23
N PRO A 75 -9.79 -1.35 10.38
CA PRO A 75 -8.35 -1.54 10.61
C PRO A 75 -7.91 -3.01 10.54
N GLN A 76 -8.82 -3.92 10.91
CA GLN A 76 -8.58 -5.35 10.87
C GLN A 76 -8.47 -5.83 9.42
N MET A 77 -9.32 -5.33 8.52
CA MET A 77 -9.24 -5.59 7.09
C MET A 77 -7.90 -5.12 6.52
N LEU A 78 -7.48 -3.91 6.88
CA LEU A 78 -6.22 -3.35 6.45
C LEU A 78 -5.04 -4.28 6.80
N SER A 79 -5.03 -4.81 8.02
CA SER A 79 -3.98 -5.74 8.47
C SER A 79 -3.92 -7.03 7.65
N ILE A 80 -5.07 -7.54 7.19
CA ILE A 80 -5.16 -8.74 6.35
C ILE A 80 -4.64 -8.42 4.94
N LEU A 81 -5.04 -7.28 4.38
CA LEU A 81 -4.65 -6.85 3.05
C LEU A 81 -3.15 -6.55 2.97
N MET A 82 -2.59 -5.86 3.97
CA MET A 82 -1.15 -5.56 4.03
C MET A 82 -0.28 -6.82 4.06
N LYS A 83 -0.70 -7.87 4.78
CA LYS A 83 0.02 -9.15 4.82
C LYS A 83 -0.02 -9.92 3.50
N ARG A 84 -0.99 -9.61 2.62
CA ARG A 84 -1.21 -10.32 1.36
C ARG A 84 -0.39 -9.72 0.21
N ILE A 85 -0.06 -8.43 0.28
CA ILE A 85 0.73 -7.76 -0.75
C ILE A 85 2.15 -8.33 -0.76
N ARG A 86 2.61 -8.74 -1.93
CA ARG A 86 3.98 -9.20 -2.16
C ARG A 86 4.89 -8.00 -2.39
N GLY A 87 6.16 -8.10 -1.98
CA GLY A 87 7.16 -7.04 -2.20
C GLY A 87 7.26 -5.98 -1.09
N LEU A 88 6.32 -5.95 -0.14
CA LEU A 88 6.35 -4.99 0.99
C LEU A 88 7.55 -5.16 1.94
N ASN A 89 8.18 -6.34 1.99
CA ASN A 89 9.27 -6.60 2.95
C ASN A 89 10.51 -5.71 2.76
N LYS A 90 10.71 -5.15 1.56
CA LYS A 90 11.85 -4.30 1.22
C LYS A 90 11.54 -2.81 1.34
N LEU A 91 10.26 -2.46 1.55
CA LEU A 91 9.76 -1.09 1.50
C LEU A 91 9.24 -0.69 2.88
N LYS A 92 9.46 0.57 3.25
CA LYS A 92 8.89 1.12 4.47
C LYS A 92 7.52 1.71 4.15
N VAL A 93 6.47 1.20 4.78
CA VAL A 93 5.12 1.80 4.64
C VAL A 93 5.04 3.05 5.52
N VAL A 94 4.61 4.16 4.93
CA VAL A 94 4.42 5.45 5.62
C VAL A 94 2.94 5.64 5.98
N ASP A 95 2.06 5.39 5.02
CA ASP A 95 0.62 5.59 5.17
C ASP A 95 -0.14 4.57 4.32
N ALA A 96 -1.33 4.19 4.78
CA ALA A 96 -2.22 3.27 4.10
C ALA A 96 -3.67 3.66 4.39
N ARG A 97 -4.45 3.90 3.33
CA ARG A 97 -5.85 4.32 3.46
C ARG A 97 -6.74 3.68 2.41
N PHE A 98 -7.98 3.39 2.78
CA PHE A 98 -8.99 2.92 1.84
C PHE A 98 -9.36 4.06 0.89
N VAL A 99 -9.57 3.70 -0.37
CA VAL A 99 -10.15 4.58 -1.38
C VAL A 99 -11.54 4.05 -1.64
N TRP A 100 -12.54 4.92 -1.51
CA TRP A 100 -13.92 4.55 -1.78
C TRP A 100 -14.03 3.95 -3.18
N CYS A 101 -14.69 2.80 -3.24
CA CYS A 101 -14.96 2.05 -4.45
C CYS A 101 -16.47 1.87 -4.53
N GLU A 102 -17.01 1.82 -5.75
CA GLU A 102 -18.43 1.57 -5.93
C GLU A 102 -18.81 0.17 -5.41
N GLU A 103 -19.93 0.09 -4.68
CA GLU A 103 -20.43 -1.09 -3.94
C GLU A 103 -20.51 -2.37 -4.80
N HIS A 104 -20.80 -2.24 -6.09
CA HIS A 104 -20.98 -3.39 -6.99
C HIS A 104 -19.68 -3.94 -7.56
N SER A 105 -18.57 -3.20 -7.46
CA SER A 105 -17.33 -3.55 -8.15
C SER A 105 -16.65 -4.81 -7.59
N ARG A 106 -17.05 -5.30 -6.40
CA ARG A 106 -16.38 -6.38 -5.64
C ARG A 106 -14.86 -6.18 -5.60
N ARG A 107 -14.43 -4.92 -5.51
CA ARG A 107 -13.05 -4.51 -5.47
C ARG A 107 -12.83 -3.60 -4.28
N ILE A 108 -11.77 -3.88 -3.53
CA ILE A 108 -11.32 -3.02 -2.43
C ILE A 108 -10.09 -2.29 -2.94
N ARG A 109 -10.11 -0.95 -2.95
CA ARG A 109 -8.96 -0.13 -3.35
C ARG A 109 -8.26 0.40 -2.11
N LEU A 110 -6.94 0.23 -2.10
CA LEU A 110 -6.08 0.71 -1.03
C LEU A 110 -5.03 1.64 -1.61
N ARG A 111 -5.01 2.89 -1.16
CA ARG A 111 -3.91 3.80 -1.47
C ARG A 111 -2.80 3.61 -0.45
N LEU A 112 -1.63 3.23 -0.93
CA LEU A 112 -0.44 2.98 -0.15
C LEU A 112 0.60 4.04 -0.46
N THR A 113 1.22 4.54 0.59
CA THR A 113 2.36 5.44 0.52
C THR A 113 3.57 4.71 1.08
N VAL A 114 4.53 4.43 0.21
CA VAL A 114 5.76 3.70 0.57
C VAL A 114 6.98 4.60 0.43
N GLN A 115 7.99 4.31 1.21
CA GLN A 115 9.28 4.98 1.22
C GLN A 115 10.37 3.95 0.93
N LYS A 116 11.26 4.29 0.00
CA LYS A 116 12.43 3.50 -0.37
C LYS A 116 13.67 4.37 -0.37
N GLU A 117 14.79 3.79 0.05
CA GLU A 117 16.10 4.41 -0.11
C GLU A 117 16.64 4.11 -1.51
N VAL A 118 17.06 5.15 -2.21
CA VAL A 118 17.52 5.13 -3.60
C VAL A 118 18.86 5.88 -3.67
N PHE A 119 19.78 5.46 -4.56
CA PHE A 119 21.08 6.12 -4.80
C PHE A 119 21.83 6.54 -3.51
N SER A 120 22.31 5.56 -2.75
CA SER A 120 23.22 5.76 -1.61
C SER A 120 22.75 6.82 -0.59
N GLY A 121 21.46 6.80 -0.23
CA GLY A 121 20.91 7.62 0.87
C GLY A 121 19.74 8.54 0.52
N ALA A 122 19.33 8.68 -0.74
CA ALA A 122 18.18 9.50 -1.08
C ALA A 122 16.87 8.77 -0.75
N LEU A 123 16.02 9.37 0.07
CA LEU A 123 14.72 8.80 0.42
C LEU A 123 13.66 9.25 -0.58
N LEU A 124 13.08 8.31 -1.31
CA LEU A 124 11.97 8.55 -2.23
C LEU A 124 10.68 8.00 -1.64
N GLN A 125 9.66 8.84 -1.57
CA GLN A 125 8.31 8.46 -1.19
C GLN A 125 7.40 8.46 -2.41
N GLN A 126 6.65 7.38 -2.63
CA GLN A 126 5.73 7.25 -3.75
C GLN A 126 4.39 6.71 -3.24
N SER A 127 3.29 7.26 -3.76
CA SER A 127 1.95 6.76 -3.48
C SER A 127 1.37 6.07 -4.70
N PHE A 128 0.80 4.88 -4.53
CA PHE A 128 0.09 4.14 -5.57
C PHE A 128 -1.14 3.43 -4.99
N GLU A 129 -1.99 2.94 -5.88
CA GLU A 129 -3.22 2.24 -5.51
C GLU A 129 -3.09 0.75 -5.79
N VAL A 130 -3.43 -0.06 -4.79
CA VAL A 130 -3.53 -1.52 -4.90
C VAL A 130 -5.00 -1.90 -4.94
N VAL A 131 -5.37 -2.70 -5.92
CA VAL A 131 -6.72 -3.22 -6.11
C VAL A 131 -6.78 -4.65 -5.62
N PHE A 132 -7.70 -4.93 -4.70
CA PHE A 132 -8.00 -6.27 -4.25
C PHE A 132 -9.33 -6.75 -4.85
N VAL A 133 -9.28 -7.78 -5.70
CA VAL A 133 -10.46 -8.42 -6.27
C VAL A 133 -11.03 -9.43 -5.28
N VAL A 134 -12.31 -9.28 -4.94
CA VAL A 134 -13.00 -10.17 -3.99
C VAL A 134 -13.60 -11.35 -4.75
N THR A 135 -13.02 -12.54 -4.55
CA THR A 135 -13.48 -13.81 -5.11
C THR A 135 -14.22 -14.62 -4.05
N ASN A 136 -15.31 -15.26 -4.45
CA ASN A 136 -16.09 -16.08 -3.52
C ASN A 136 -15.48 -17.46 -3.39
N GLN A 137 -15.18 -17.89 -2.16
CA GLN A 137 -14.73 -19.23 -1.85
C GLN A 137 -15.26 -19.66 -0.48
N GLN A 138 -15.75 -20.88 -0.39
CA GLN A 138 -16.25 -21.44 0.86
C GLN A 138 -15.10 -21.73 1.82
N CYS A 139 -15.24 -21.37 3.10
CA CYS A 139 -14.26 -21.73 4.12
C CYS A 139 -14.38 -23.22 4.49
N VAL A 140 -13.31 -23.78 5.06
CA VAL A 140 -13.24 -25.21 5.42
C VAL A 140 -14.34 -25.59 6.41
N ASP A 141 -14.67 -24.70 7.36
CA ASP A 141 -15.73 -24.94 8.34
C ASP A 141 -17.11 -25.05 7.68
N CYS A 142 -17.41 -24.13 6.76
CA CYS A 142 -18.65 -24.21 6.00
C CYS A 142 -18.65 -25.43 5.07
N GLN A 143 -17.54 -25.77 4.41
CA GLN A 143 -17.47 -26.98 3.59
C GLN A 143 -17.80 -28.24 4.39
N ARG A 144 -17.24 -28.37 5.61
CA ARG A 144 -17.52 -29.50 6.51
C ARG A 144 -18.99 -29.61 6.90
N SER A 145 -19.71 -28.50 7.02
CA SER A 145 -21.15 -28.53 7.37
C SER A 145 -22.06 -29.02 6.24
N PHE A 146 -21.61 -28.98 4.97
CA PHE A 146 -22.35 -29.50 3.83
C PHE A 146 -22.01 -30.95 3.50
N THR A 147 -20.92 -31.48 4.04
CA THR A 147 -20.58 -32.89 3.90
C THR A 147 -21.21 -33.66 5.05
N ASP A 148 -22.26 -34.44 4.76
CA ASP A 148 -22.89 -35.37 5.70
C ASP A 148 -21.89 -36.44 6.17
N HIS A 149 -21.06 -36.12 7.15
CA HIS A 149 -20.35 -37.11 7.94
C HIS A 149 -21.30 -37.57 9.07
N THR A 150 -22.31 -38.32 8.67
CA THR A 150 -23.44 -38.86 9.44
C THR A 150 -23.07 -39.94 10.46
N TRP A 151 -21.84 -39.99 10.98
CA TRP A 151 -21.52 -40.93 12.05
C TRP A 151 -20.53 -40.35 13.06
N LYS A 152 -21.03 -40.21 14.29
CA LYS A 152 -20.29 -40.17 15.54
C LYS A 152 -20.89 -41.24 16.45
#